data_AF-A0A8K1D3T5-F1
#
_entry.id   AF-A0A8K1D3T5-F1
#
_cell.length_a   1.000
_cell.length_b   1.000
_cell.length_c   1.000
_cell.angle_alpha   90.00
_cell.angle_beta   90.00
_cell.angle_gamma   90.00
#
_symmetry.space_group_name_H-M   'P 1'
#
loop_
_entity.id
_entity.type
_entity.pdbx_description
1 polymer ?
#
loop_
_entity_poly.entity_id
_entity_poly.type
_entity_poly.pdbx_seq_one_letter_code
_entity_poly.pdbx_strand_id
1 'polypeptide(L)'
;QDKLKVHMRKHTGEKPYLCQQCGAAFAHNYDLKNHMRVHTGLRPYQCDSCCKTFVRSDHLHRHLKKDGCNGIPSRRGRKPR
;
A
#
# COMPACT_ATOMS: atom_id res chain seq x y z
N GLN A 1 4.58 20.24 -14.22
CA GLN A 1 5.21 20.96 -13.10
C GLN A 1 4.93 20.34 -11.71
N ASP A 2 3.89 19.54 -11.50
CA ASP A 2 3.59 18.90 -10.20
C ASP A 2 4.56 17.77 -9.79
N LYS A 3 5.00 16.94 -10.76
CA LYS A 3 5.91 15.81 -10.51
C LYS A 3 7.27 16.21 -9.92
N LEU A 4 7.80 17.39 -10.29
CA LEU A 4 9.07 17.89 -9.75
C LEU A 4 8.90 18.31 -8.28
N LYS A 5 7.82 19.01 -7.93
CA LYS A 5 7.52 19.35 -6.53
C LYS A 5 7.40 18.10 -5.66
N VAL A 6 6.70 17.08 -6.16
CA VAL A 6 6.56 15.80 -5.48
C VAL A 6 7.91 15.07 -5.33
N HIS A 7 8.75 15.09 -6.37
CA HIS A 7 10.11 14.54 -6.28
C HIS A 7 10.96 15.27 -5.23
N MET A 8 10.89 16.60 -5.20
CA MET A 8 11.66 17.41 -4.25
C MET A 8 11.30 17.15 -2.79
N ARG A 9 10.08 16.69 -2.47
CA ARG A 9 9.70 16.26 -1.11
C ARG A 9 10.58 15.14 -0.56
N LYS A 10 11.18 14.32 -1.43
CA LYS A 10 12.16 13.30 -0.99
C LYS A 10 13.49 13.90 -0.54
N HIS A 11 13.87 15.05 -1.10
CA HIS A 11 15.09 15.78 -0.74
C HIS A 11 14.86 16.71 0.46
N THR A 12 13.71 17.39 0.52
CA THR A 12 13.39 18.34 1.59
C THR A 12 12.84 17.66 2.85
N GLY A 13 12.39 16.41 2.76
CA GLY A 13 11.77 15.69 3.88
C GLY A 13 10.36 16.17 4.22
N GLU A 14 9.77 17.06 3.42
CA GLU A 14 8.40 17.54 3.61
C GLU A 14 7.39 16.40 3.48
N LYS A 15 6.65 16.16 4.57
CA LYS A 15 5.64 15.11 4.67
C LYS A 15 4.28 15.72 5.01
N PRO A 16 3.59 16.33 4.03
CA PRO A 16 2.34 17.05 4.28
C PRO A 16 1.16 16.12 4.63
N TYR A 17 1.29 14.81 4.41
CA TYR A 17 0.20 13.86 4.65
C TYR A 17 0.39 13.15 5.99
N LEU A 18 -0.30 13.61 7.03
CA LEU A 18 -0.25 13.02 8.37
C LEU A 18 -1.42 12.06 8.63
N CYS A 19 -1.12 10.94 9.26
CA CYS A 19 -2.11 10.04 9.84
C CYS A 19 -2.57 10.62 11.18
N GLN A 20 -3.85 10.99 11.28
CA GLN A 20 -4.45 11.52 12.50
C GLN A 20 -4.57 10.47 13.62
N GLN A 21 -4.50 9.18 13.29
CA GLN A 21 -4.66 8.09 14.26
C GLN A 21 -3.36 7.74 15.00
N CYS A 22 -2.20 7.91 14.36
CA CYS A 22 -0.90 7.55 14.95
C CYS A 22 0.20 8.62 14.79
N GLY A 23 -0.11 9.75 14.16
CA GLY A 23 0.85 10.84 13.92
C GLY A 23 1.87 10.55 12.80
N ALA A 24 1.79 9.41 12.11
CA ALA A 24 2.74 9.08 11.06
C ALA A 24 2.63 10.03 9.85
N ALA A 25 3.74 10.61 9.42
CA ALA A 25 3.79 11.55 8.30
C ALA A 25 4.33 10.89 7.02
N PHE A 26 3.70 11.19 5.88
CA PHE A 26 3.99 10.65 4.55
C PHE A 26 4.20 11.75 3.51
N ALA A 27 5.07 11.49 2.54
CA ALA A 27 5.37 12.42 1.45
C ALA A 27 4.26 12.48 0.38
N HIS A 28 3.46 11.40 0.27
CA HIS A 28 2.39 11.28 -0.72
C HIS A 28 1.06 10.84 -0.11
N ASN A 29 -0.04 11.28 -0.72
CA ASN A 29 -1.39 10.89 -0.32
C ASN A 29 -1.60 9.37 -0.46
N TYR A 30 -1.06 8.74 -1.52
CA TYR A 30 -1.21 7.30 -1.73
C TYR A 30 -0.54 6.47 -0.62
N ASP A 31 0.57 6.96 -0.06
CA ASP A 31 1.27 6.31 1.06
C ASP A 31 0.40 6.36 2.32
N LEU A 32 -0.15 7.53 2.65
CA LEU A 32 -1.09 7.69 3.76
C LEU A 32 -2.33 6.78 3.59
N LYS A 33 -2.94 6.76 2.40
CA LYS A 33 -4.11 5.92 2.12
C LYS A 33 -3.82 4.43 2.27
N ASN A 34 -2.64 3.98 1.84
CA ASN A 34 -2.20 2.61 2.05
C ASN A 34 -1.90 2.33 3.53
N HIS A 35 -1.31 3.28 4.25
CA HIS A 35 -1.05 3.17 5.68
C HIS A 35 -2.34 3.03 6.50
N MET A 36 -3.41 3.76 6.15
CA MET A 36 -4.72 3.62 6.80
C MET A 36 -5.30 2.19 6.75
N ARG A 37 -4.82 1.35 5.81
CA ARG A 37 -5.20 -0.07 5.76
C ARG A 37 -4.62 -0.88 6.92
N VAL A 38 -3.52 -0.43 7.52
CA VAL A 38 -2.93 -1.04 8.72
C VAL A 38 -3.87 -0.87 9.91
N HIS A 39 -4.43 0.33 10.09
CA HIS A 39 -5.39 0.60 11.15
C HIS A 39 -6.71 -0.16 10.98
N THR A 40 -7.17 -0.31 9.73
CA THR A 40 -8.42 -1.02 9.42
C THR A 40 -8.24 -2.54 9.25
N GLY A 41 -7.00 -3.06 9.35
CA GLY A 41 -6.68 -4.46 9.11
C GLY A 41 -6.93 -4.94 7.67
N LEU A 42 -7.14 -4.02 6.72
CA LEU A 42 -7.51 -4.39 5.37
C LEU A 42 -6.33 -4.91 4.56
N ARG A 43 -6.48 -6.15 4.12
CA ARG A 43 -5.57 -6.82 3.18
C ARG A 43 -6.34 -7.19 1.91
N PRO A 44 -6.55 -6.22 1.01
CA PRO A 44 -7.38 -6.43 -0.16
C PRO A 44 -6.70 -7.31 -1.21
N TYR A 45 -5.40 -7.56 -1.11
CA TYR A 45 -4.68 -8.40 -2.08
C TYR A 45 -4.44 -9.77 -1.48
N GLN A 46 -4.74 -10.83 -2.23
CA GLN A 46 -4.50 -12.20 -1.81
C GLN A 46 -3.85 -13.00 -2.94
N CYS A 47 -2.96 -13.91 -2.58
CA CYS A 47 -2.53 -14.99 -3.45
C CYS A 47 -3.48 -16.18 -3.25
N ASP A 48 -4.19 -16.62 -4.29
CA ASP A 48 -5.14 -17.73 -4.16
C ASP A 48 -4.45 -19.08 -3.92
N SER A 49 -3.22 -19.27 -4.41
CA SER A 49 -2.52 -20.56 -4.25
C SER A 49 -1.98 -20.82 -2.84
N CYS A 50 -1.52 -19.78 -2.14
CA CYS A 50 -0.98 -19.92 -0.79
C CYS A 50 -1.84 -19.24 0.28
N CYS A 51 -2.99 -18.69 -0.13
CA CYS A 51 -3.92 -17.93 0.70
C CYS A 51 -3.32 -16.72 1.44
N LYS A 52 -2.07 -16.32 1.17
CA LYS A 52 -1.42 -15.18 1.84
C LYS A 52 -2.05 -13.87 1.42
N THR A 53 -2.34 -13.01 2.39
CA THR A 53 -2.96 -11.70 2.18
C THR A 53 -1.99 -10.55 2.41
N PHE A 54 -2.06 -9.54 1.56
CA PHE A 54 -1.15 -8.40 1.48
C PHE A 54 -1.94 -7.08 1.48
N VAL A 55 -1.35 -6.07 2.10
CA VAL A 55 -1.92 -4.71 2.15
C VAL A 55 -1.75 -3.97 0.82
N ARG A 56 -0.69 -4.30 0.07
CA ARG A 56 -0.30 -3.64 -1.19
C ARG A 56 -0.05 -4.68 -2.31
N SER A 57 -0.31 -4.28 -3.56
CA SER A 57 -0.11 -5.12 -4.74
C SER A 57 1.35 -5.43 -5.02
N ASP A 58 2.25 -4.48 -4.80
CA ASP A 58 3.69 -4.67 -5.02
C ASP A 58 4.27 -5.72 -4.08
N HIS A 59 3.77 -5.81 -2.84
CA HIS A 59 4.15 -6.87 -1.91
C HIS A 59 3.67 -8.26 -2.38
N LEU A 60 2.45 -8.35 -2.92
CA LEU A 60 1.95 -9.58 -3.52
C LEU A 60 2.77 -9.97 -4.76
N HIS A 61 3.04 -9.05 -5.69
CA HIS A 61 3.88 -9.35 -6.85
C HIS A 61 5.30 -9.78 -6.47
N ARG A 62 5.89 -9.16 -5.44
CA ARG A 62 7.18 -9.58 -4.90
C ARG A 62 7.10 -10.99 -4.31
N HIS A 63 6.01 -11.33 -3.61
CA HIS A 63 5.77 -12.68 -3.12
C HIS A 63 5.70 -13.69 -4.28
N LEU A 64 4.91 -13.41 -5.34
CA LEU A 64 4.79 -14.31 -6.48
C LEU A 64 6.15 -14.55 -7.17
N LYS A 65 6.92 -13.47 -7.38
CA LYS A 65 8.24 -13.56 -8.03
C LYS A 65 9.32 -14.20 -7.16
N LYS A 66 9.37 -13.85 -5.87
CA LYS A 66 10.48 -14.25 -4.98
C LYS A 66 10.24 -15.59 -4.31
N ASP A 67 9.01 -15.86 -3.89
CA ASP A 67 8.66 -17.10 -3.19
C ASP A 67 8.28 -18.23 -4.16
N GLY A 68 8.49 -18.03 -5.47
CA GLY A 68 8.15 -18.99 -6.52
C GLY A 68 6.66 -19.36 -6.53
N CYS A 69 5.81 -18.47 -6.01
CA CYS A 69 4.40 -18.76 -5.86
C CYS A 69 3.68 -18.39 -7.16
N ASN A 70 3.19 -19.40 -7.89
CA ASN A 70 2.48 -19.23 -9.16
C ASN A 70 1.01 -18.82 -8.98
N GLY A 71 0.65 -18.25 -7.84
CA GLY A 71 -0.74 -17.90 -7.56
C GLY A 71 -1.23 -16.67 -8.31
N ILE A 72 -2.51 -16.69 -8.64
CA ILE A 72 -3.16 -15.55 -9.29
C ILE A 72 -3.37 -14.45 -8.24
N PRO A 73 -2.89 -13.22 -8.48
CA PRO A 73 -3.12 -12.13 -7.56
C PRO A 73 -4.58 -11.67 -7.64
N SER A 74 -5.33 -11.92 -6.58
CA SER A 74 -6.75 -11.57 -6.47
C SER A 74 -6.96 -10.36 -5.57
N ARG A 75 -7.95 -9.55 -5.91
CA ARG A 75 -8.38 -8.38 -5.11
C ARG A 75 -9.70 -8.68 -4.42
N ARG A 76 -9.66 -8.88 -3.10
CA ARG A 76 -10.87 -8.86 -2.26
C ARG A 76 -11.42 -7.45 -2.23
N GLY A 77 -12.38 -7.17 -3.11
CA GLY A 77 -13.20 -5.98 -3.04
C GLY A 77 -14.03 -6.00 -1.75
N ARG A 78 -14.00 -4.92 -0.97
CA ARG A 78 -15.07 -4.68 -0.01
C ARG A 78 -16.35 -4.55 -0.84
N LYS A 79 -17.31 -5.46 -0.67
CA LYS A 79 -18.68 -5.17 -1.09
C LYS A 79 -19.09 -3.86 -0.39
N PRO A 80 -19.61 -2.86 -1.11
CA PRO A 80 -20.28 -1.75 -0.45
C PRO A 80 -21.45 -2.34 0.34
N ARG A 81 -21.67 -1.84 1.56
CA ARG A 81 -22.89 -2.10 2.31
C ARG A 81 -24.02 -1.30 1.69
#